data_AF-F9F843-F1
#
_entry.id   AF-F9F843-F1
#
_cell.length_a   1.000
_cell.length_b   1.000
_cell.length_c   1.000
_cell.angle_alpha   90.00
_cell.angle_beta   90.00
_cell.angle_gamma   90.00
#
_symmetry.space_group_name_H-M   'P 1'
#
loop_
_entity.id
_entity.type
_entity.pdbx_description
1 polymer ?
#
loop_
_entity_poly.entity_id
_entity_poly.type
_entity_poly.pdbx_seq_one_letter_code
_entity_poly.pdbx_strand_id
1 'polypeptide(L)'
;MPSAADMPHPFANLQSTPPPSPSASTISDPNALEIENGERVFAARLITAVEKLVENKLSDNRPAGTENPECSSWDDKTFKYKIVEDNQSSVGNLNQFVFVARDRIDRRTQGKTTLIDVKSTVLRDVLREGCRDFRGISLAGDTPSIEQNIVFHIRSFLRYRRDTVVAEQDAMSHSHLNLFVDYIETEFQSIDEELVGLIIKNEITFDLLWALFEPNEKVFATCPGTGSPRCVLHNYCEEGEEMDGSKFMRLDTRFLGTDGKIFSESTNRIKIPHFPGARRIDFLPAYPLRYHHTYDEMFRELVENGHRFISLHGSHHLQYQGFAFFFDDEGEIVKRHVNGRIMVNPVGFREHNPGHPQPTVRNVNPRQETSGPSNWTGSFSLETVTHRRPLYVVPAGQIGVDPVQVENILTNTFKIAGRWKAILLLDEADVFVSQRSDNPQVNALVSVFLRELERFDGIMFLTTNGVQSFDTAMMSRIHLALEYKPLGIDSRRAVWKLFLEKARTQHGASDLTELVDSVAHKDLNGREIRNTVLVAQSMAVYEGTVVCEDHLMESITAREQVREHHLGVGASDNLRSYF
;
A
#
# COMPACT_ATOMS: atom_id res chain seq x y z
N MET A 1 -38.74 37.69 -6.05
CA MET A 1 -37.72 38.46 -6.79
C MET A 1 -37.17 39.54 -5.88
N PRO A 2 -35.86 39.48 -5.61
CA PRO A 2 -34.95 40.53 -6.05
C PRO A 2 -33.75 39.98 -6.85
N SER A 3 -33.04 40.92 -7.48
CA SER A 3 -32.00 40.82 -8.52
C SER A 3 -30.68 40.16 -8.08
N ALA A 4 -30.02 39.45 -9.02
CA ALA A 4 -28.81 38.65 -8.84
C ALA A 4 -27.53 39.39 -9.30
N ALA A 5 -27.10 40.44 -8.57
CA ALA A 5 -25.90 41.18 -8.91
C ALA A 5 -24.92 41.48 -7.75
N ASP A 6 -25.16 41.03 -6.52
CA ASP A 6 -24.26 41.32 -5.39
C ASP A 6 -24.03 40.11 -4.49
N MET A 7 -23.04 39.26 -4.80
CA MET A 7 -22.39 38.34 -3.85
C MET A 7 -20.90 38.17 -4.24
N PRO A 8 -19.94 38.43 -3.33
CA PRO A 8 -18.50 38.44 -3.64
C PRO A 8 -17.85 37.04 -3.70
N HIS A 9 -16.82 36.91 -4.55
CA HIS A 9 -15.98 35.71 -4.71
C HIS A 9 -15.08 35.43 -3.48
N PRO A 10 -14.86 34.16 -3.09
CA PRO A 10 -14.21 33.77 -1.81
C PRO A 10 -12.67 33.69 -1.83
N PHE A 11 -11.97 34.27 -2.81
CA PHE A 11 -10.51 34.21 -2.90
C PHE A 11 -9.87 35.60 -2.85
N ALA A 12 -9.95 36.28 -1.70
CA ALA A 12 -9.20 37.50 -1.46
C ALA A 12 -8.81 37.61 0.01
N ASN A 13 -7.51 37.42 0.27
CA ASN A 13 -6.70 37.90 1.39
C ASN A 13 -5.94 36.78 2.08
N LEU A 14 -4.60 36.81 1.92
CA LEU A 14 -3.58 36.51 2.94
C LEU A 14 -2.21 36.85 2.31
N GLN A 15 -1.75 38.09 2.49
CA GLN A 15 -0.36 38.50 2.23
C GLN A 15 0.46 38.34 3.52
N SER A 16 1.61 37.66 3.45
CA SER A 16 2.62 37.63 4.51
C SER A 16 3.98 38.07 3.96
N THR A 17 4.53 39.15 4.49
CA THR A 17 5.86 39.70 4.19
C THR A 17 7.00 38.87 4.81
N PRO A 18 8.15 38.68 4.13
CA PRO A 18 9.32 38.01 4.72
C PRO A 18 10.25 38.98 5.50
N PRO A 19 10.98 38.51 6.54
CA PRO A 19 11.96 39.28 7.32
C PRO A 19 13.39 39.23 6.71
N PRO A 20 14.35 40.07 7.18
CA PRO A 20 15.63 40.26 6.52
C PRO A 20 16.67 39.17 6.84
N SER A 21 17.57 38.92 5.87
CA SER A 21 18.66 37.94 5.92
C SER A 21 19.81 38.37 6.85
N PRO A 22 20.41 37.45 7.66
CA PRO A 22 21.66 37.72 8.37
C PRO A 22 22.90 37.30 7.57
N SER A 23 23.97 38.05 7.81
CA SER A 23 25.33 38.04 7.25
C SER A 23 26.08 36.71 7.38
N ALA A 24 26.80 36.32 6.32
CA ALA A 24 27.72 35.18 6.29
C ALA A 24 29.10 35.54 6.86
N SER A 25 29.64 34.67 7.71
CA SER A 25 31.05 34.67 8.13
C SER A 25 31.80 33.47 7.54
N THR A 26 32.88 33.77 6.85
CA THR A 26 33.80 32.90 6.12
C THR A 26 34.74 32.11 7.04
N ILE A 27 34.92 30.81 6.81
CA ILE A 27 36.19 30.10 7.10
C ILE A 27 36.46 29.15 5.92
N SER A 28 37.57 29.39 5.23
CA SER A 28 38.06 28.69 4.05
C SER A 28 39.16 27.69 4.44
N ASP A 29 39.04 26.43 4.03
CA ASP A 29 40.07 25.39 4.20
C ASP A 29 40.81 25.16 2.86
N PRO A 30 42.14 25.39 2.75
CA PRO A 30 42.85 25.44 1.46
C PRO A 30 43.12 24.08 0.80
N ASN A 31 42.89 22.95 1.47
CA ASN A 31 43.27 21.62 0.95
C ASN A 31 42.19 20.91 0.11
N ALA A 32 41.02 21.51 -0.10
CA ALA A 32 39.96 20.93 -0.93
C ALA A 32 40.12 21.21 -2.44
N LEU A 33 41.03 22.11 -2.84
CA LEU A 33 41.16 22.63 -4.20
C LEU A 33 42.10 21.83 -5.13
N GLU A 34 42.90 20.89 -4.62
CA GLU A 34 43.85 20.14 -5.45
C GLU A 34 43.37 18.76 -5.91
N ILE A 35 42.27 18.22 -5.34
CA ILE A 35 41.73 16.91 -5.73
C ILE A 35 40.62 17.03 -6.80
N GLU A 36 39.88 18.15 -6.85
CA GLU A 36 38.81 18.38 -7.84
C GLU A 36 39.30 18.69 -9.28
N ASN A 37 40.56 19.13 -9.45
CA ASN A 37 41.08 19.51 -10.77
C ASN A 37 41.57 18.32 -11.61
N GLY A 38 41.92 17.18 -11.00
CA GLY A 38 42.39 16.00 -11.73
C GLY A 38 41.28 15.23 -12.45
N GLU A 39 40.11 15.09 -11.82
CA GLU A 39 38.98 14.33 -12.37
C GLU A 39 38.25 15.08 -13.49
N ARG A 40 38.17 16.42 -13.42
CA ARG A 40 37.58 17.26 -14.48
C ARG A 40 38.40 17.25 -15.78
N VAL A 41 39.73 17.17 -15.68
CA VAL A 41 40.63 17.13 -16.85
C VAL A 41 40.58 15.77 -17.56
N PHE A 42 40.34 14.67 -16.84
CA PHE A 42 40.16 13.34 -17.43
C PHE A 42 38.80 13.21 -18.13
N ALA A 43 37.72 13.71 -17.52
CA ALA A 43 36.37 13.68 -18.10
C ALA A 43 36.28 14.53 -19.39
N ALA A 44 36.90 15.72 -19.41
CA ALA A 44 36.93 16.57 -20.61
C ALA A 44 37.70 15.91 -21.78
N ARG A 45 38.81 15.21 -21.50
CA ARG A 45 39.57 14.48 -22.53
C ARG A 45 38.84 13.26 -23.08
N LEU A 46 38.02 12.59 -22.25
CA LEU A 46 37.21 11.44 -22.67
C LEU A 46 36.06 11.87 -23.58
N ILE A 47 35.38 12.98 -23.25
CA ILE A 47 34.27 13.53 -24.04
C ILE A 47 34.75 13.97 -25.42
N THR A 48 35.86 14.70 -25.51
CA THR A 48 36.42 15.13 -26.81
C THR A 48 36.96 13.96 -27.64
N ALA A 49 37.43 12.88 -27.01
CA ALA A 49 37.88 11.68 -27.72
C ALA A 49 36.70 10.87 -28.29
N VAL A 50 35.58 10.82 -27.58
CA VAL A 50 34.34 10.16 -28.03
C VAL A 50 33.67 10.95 -29.16
N GLU A 51 33.63 12.28 -29.06
CA GLU A 51 33.09 13.17 -30.12
C GLU A 51 33.86 13.02 -31.44
N LYS A 52 35.21 12.96 -31.40
CA LYS A 52 36.04 12.69 -32.59
C LYS A 52 35.87 11.28 -33.18
N LEU A 53 35.48 10.30 -32.37
CA LEU A 53 35.26 8.92 -32.82
C LEU A 53 33.88 8.75 -33.47
N VAL A 54 32.93 9.61 -33.10
CA VAL A 54 31.59 9.70 -33.70
C VAL A 54 31.63 10.48 -35.02
N GLU A 55 32.41 11.55 -35.12
CA GLU A 55 32.58 12.32 -36.37
C GLU A 55 33.30 11.52 -37.47
N ASN A 56 34.28 10.69 -37.13
CA ASN A 56 35.01 9.85 -38.10
C ASN A 56 34.21 8.62 -38.61
N LYS A 57 33.00 8.36 -38.09
CA LYS A 57 32.13 7.27 -38.56
C LYS A 57 30.99 7.72 -39.47
N LEU A 58 30.90 9.00 -39.82
CA LEU A 58 29.79 9.58 -40.60
C LEU A 58 30.15 10.07 -42.01
N SER A 59 31.34 9.77 -42.52
CA SER A 59 31.67 9.93 -43.94
C SER A 59 32.03 8.58 -44.57
N ASP A 60 31.04 7.83 -45.03
CA ASP A 60 31.11 7.09 -46.30
C ASP A 60 29.77 6.39 -46.65
N ASN A 61 29.23 6.80 -47.80
CA ASN A 61 28.32 6.12 -48.73
C ASN A 61 26.85 5.74 -48.35
N ARG A 62 25.93 6.40 -49.08
CA ARG A 62 24.58 5.93 -49.53
C ARG A 62 24.71 4.78 -50.57
N PRO A 63 23.66 3.98 -50.94
CA PRO A 63 22.26 4.42 -51.16
C PRO A 63 21.09 3.43 -50.93
N ALA A 64 19.87 4.00 -51.09
CA ALA A 64 18.61 3.45 -51.63
C ALA A 64 17.57 2.71 -50.75
N GLY A 65 16.30 3.15 -50.91
CA GLY A 65 15.02 2.46 -50.56
C GLY A 65 14.18 3.20 -49.50
N THR A 66 13.28 4.15 -49.86
CA THR A 66 11.79 4.03 -49.89
C THR A 66 11.20 3.44 -48.59
N GLU A 67 10.29 4.07 -47.83
CA GLU A 67 9.13 4.91 -48.15
C GLU A 67 8.86 5.92 -47.02
N ASN A 68 8.54 7.17 -47.37
CA ASN A 68 8.24 8.27 -46.45
C ASN A 68 6.72 8.42 -46.22
N PRO A 69 6.26 8.60 -44.97
CA PRO A 69 4.86 8.99 -44.72
C PRO A 69 4.65 10.50 -44.59
N GLU A 70 3.61 10.95 -45.29
CA GLU A 70 3.24 12.33 -45.62
C GLU A 70 2.64 13.15 -44.45
N CYS A 71 2.91 14.47 -44.41
CA CYS A 71 2.25 15.48 -43.56
C CYS A 71 2.09 16.82 -44.32
N SER A 72 1.00 17.56 -44.09
CA SER A 72 0.47 18.63 -44.97
C SER A 72 0.56 20.07 -44.45
N SER A 73 0.92 21.04 -45.31
CA SER A 73 1.01 22.50 -45.10
C SER A 73 0.11 23.30 -46.08
N TRP A 74 -0.46 24.42 -45.68
CA TRP A 74 -1.51 25.13 -46.44
C TRP A 74 -0.97 25.97 -47.63
N ASP A 75 -1.67 25.98 -48.78
CA ASP A 75 -1.38 26.80 -49.97
C ASP A 75 -2.43 27.92 -50.17
N ASP A 76 -2.00 29.17 -49.97
CA ASP A 76 -2.83 30.39 -50.05
C ASP A 76 -3.33 30.74 -51.47
N LYS A 77 -2.80 30.13 -52.53
CA LYS A 77 -3.27 30.40 -53.91
C LYS A 77 -4.38 29.46 -54.38
N THR A 78 -4.56 28.31 -53.72
CA THR A 78 -5.48 27.25 -54.16
C THR A 78 -6.47 26.79 -53.08
N PHE A 79 -6.39 27.34 -51.87
CA PHE A 79 -7.19 26.96 -50.69
C PHE A 79 -7.16 25.45 -50.39
N LYS A 80 -5.97 24.83 -50.47
CA LYS A 80 -5.78 23.39 -50.19
C LYS A 80 -4.45 23.13 -49.46
N TYR A 81 -4.40 22.02 -48.71
CA TYR A 81 -3.18 21.55 -48.04
C TYR A 81 -2.25 20.80 -49.01
N LYS A 82 -0.94 21.04 -48.89
CA LYS A 82 0.20 20.54 -49.65
C LYS A 82 1.18 19.81 -48.73
N ILE A 83 1.47 18.56 -49.02
CA ILE A 83 2.39 17.73 -48.23
C ILE A 83 3.85 18.16 -48.43
N VAL A 84 4.62 18.29 -47.34
CA VAL A 84 6.06 18.62 -47.37
C VAL A 84 6.84 17.66 -46.47
N GLU A 85 7.88 17.04 -47.03
CA GLU A 85 8.80 16.15 -46.30
C GLU A 85 9.81 16.96 -45.47
N ASP A 86 10.11 16.48 -44.26
CA ASP A 86 11.09 17.07 -43.35
C ASP A 86 12.52 16.85 -43.87
N ASN A 87 12.91 17.68 -44.82
CA ASN A 87 14.32 18.00 -45.03
C ASN A 87 14.65 19.18 -44.13
N GLN A 88 15.68 19.02 -43.30
CA GLN A 88 16.36 20.08 -42.56
C GLN A 88 16.78 21.21 -43.52
N SER A 89 15.88 22.13 -43.86
CA SER A 89 16.15 23.33 -44.68
C SER A 89 14.89 24.17 -44.92
N SER A 90 14.20 24.61 -43.85
CA SER A 90 13.40 25.85 -43.90
C SER A 90 13.05 26.43 -42.52
N VAL A 91 13.98 26.35 -41.56
CA VAL A 91 13.83 26.88 -40.18
C VAL A 91 13.68 28.42 -40.11
N GLY A 92 13.72 29.14 -41.24
CA GLY A 92 13.71 30.60 -41.28
C GLY A 92 12.36 31.28 -41.03
N ASN A 93 11.23 30.70 -41.45
CA ASN A 93 9.98 31.50 -41.59
C ASN A 93 9.01 31.39 -40.40
N LEU A 94 9.13 30.36 -39.57
CA LEU A 94 8.22 30.17 -38.42
C LEU A 94 8.71 30.88 -37.15
N ASN A 95 9.96 31.37 -37.10
CA ASN A 95 10.53 31.99 -35.89
C ASN A 95 10.01 33.39 -35.61
N GLN A 96 9.27 33.98 -36.56
CA GLN A 96 8.64 35.30 -36.41
C GLN A 96 7.32 35.26 -35.60
N PHE A 97 6.76 34.08 -35.34
CA PHE A 97 5.50 33.94 -34.62
C PHE A 97 5.70 33.84 -33.11
N VAL A 98 4.73 34.33 -32.35
CA VAL A 98 4.72 34.33 -30.87
C VAL A 98 4.64 32.88 -30.32
N PHE A 99 3.79 32.06 -30.93
CA PHE A 99 3.66 30.62 -30.71
C PHE A 99 3.20 29.95 -32.03
N VAL A 100 3.38 28.63 -32.13
CA VAL A 100 2.92 27.84 -33.29
C VAL A 100 2.17 26.61 -32.78
N ALA A 101 0.90 26.47 -33.14
CA ALA A 101 0.14 25.25 -32.93
C ALA A 101 0.39 24.28 -34.09
N ARG A 102 0.79 23.05 -33.79
CA ARG A 102 1.08 21.99 -34.76
C ARG A 102 0.37 20.70 -34.38
N ASP A 103 -0.19 20.04 -35.38
CA ASP A 103 -0.86 18.75 -35.20
C ASP A 103 0.12 17.61 -35.45
N ARG A 104 0.32 16.77 -34.44
CA ARG A 104 1.04 15.51 -34.55
C ARG A 104 0.03 14.40 -34.77
N ILE A 105 0.12 13.75 -35.93
CA ILE A 105 -0.72 12.59 -36.25
C ILE A 105 0.14 11.35 -36.03
N ASP A 106 -0.28 10.48 -35.11
CA ASP A 106 0.34 9.18 -34.93
C ASP A 106 0.00 8.29 -36.13
N ARG A 107 1.03 7.80 -36.82
CA ARG A 107 0.88 6.98 -38.03
C ARG A 107 0.14 5.68 -37.78
N ARG A 108 0.24 5.12 -36.58
CA ARG A 108 -0.36 3.81 -36.24
C ARG A 108 -1.82 3.96 -35.82
N THR A 109 -2.11 4.90 -34.93
CA THR A 109 -3.45 5.11 -34.37
C THR A 109 -4.29 6.10 -35.16
N GLN A 110 -3.68 6.86 -36.08
CA GLN A 110 -4.24 8.04 -36.72
C GLN A 110 -4.72 9.10 -35.71
N GLY A 111 -4.29 8.98 -34.45
CA GLY A 111 -4.63 9.91 -33.38
C GLY A 111 -3.97 11.27 -33.62
N LYS A 112 -4.75 12.33 -33.48
CA LYS A 112 -4.31 13.72 -33.63
C LYS A 112 -4.01 14.30 -32.25
N THR A 113 -2.77 14.74 -32.02
CA THR A 113 -2.34 15.46 -30.81
C THR A 113 -1.81 16.82 -31.20
N THR A 114 -2.43 17.88 -30.70
CA THR A 114 -2.00 19.25 -31.00
C THR A 114 -0.98 19.73 -29.96
N LEU A 115 0.18 20.17 -30.45
CA LEU A 115 1.29 20.70 -29.66
C LEU A 115 1.44 22.19 -29.95
N ILE A 116 1.69 22.97 -28.91
CA ILE A 116 1.92 24.42 -28.97
C ILE A 116 3.40 24.66 -28.71
N ASP A 117 4.12 25.10 -29.73
CA ASP A 117 5.51 25.52 -29.64
C ASP A 117 5.58 27.00 -29.25
N VAL A 118 6.09 27.28 -28.05
CA VAL A 118 6.14 28.63 -27.49
C VAL A 118 7.48 29.27 -27.86
N LYS A 119 7.45 30.39 -28.59
CA LYS A 119 8.66 31.10 -29.05
C LYS A 119 8.90 32.40 -28.29
N SER A 120 7.85 33.02 -27.78
CA SER A 120 7.99 34.20 -26.93
C SER A 120 8.57 33.83 -25.55
N THR A 121 9.64 34.52 -25.16
CA THR A 121 10.28 34.37 -23.85
C THR A 121 9.34 34.71 -22.69
N VAL A 122 8.52 35.74 -22.85
CA VAL A 122 7.54 36.18 -21.84
C VAL A 122 6.48 35.11 -21.62
N LEU A 123 5.85 34.63 -22.70
CA LEU A 123 4.84 33.56 -22.61
C LEU A 123 5.43 32.30 -22.01
N ARG A 124 6.67 31.97 -22.36
CA ARG A 124 7.39 30.84 -21.79
C ARG A 124 7.52 30.96 -20.28
N ASP A 125 7.85 32.15 -19.76
CA ASP A 125 7.99 32.35 -18.32
C ASP A 125 6.64 32.29 -17.59
N VAL A 126 5.57 32.84 -18.19
CA VAL A 126 4.19 32.71 -17.68
C VAL A 126 3.74 31.24 -17.67
N LEU A 127 4.02 30.49 -18.74
CA LEU A 127 3.68 29.07 -18.82
C LEU A 127 4.52 28.22 -17.86
N ARG A 128 5.79 28.58 -17.62
CA ARG A 128 6.62 27.96 -16.58
C ARG A 128 6.03 28.17 -15.18
N GLU A 129 5.49 29.35 -14.92
CA GLU A 129 4.80 29.66 -13.67
C GLU A 129 3.51 28.84 -13.53
N GLY A 130 2.64 28.86 -14.56
CA GLY A 130 1.36 28.14 -14.54
C GLY A 130 1.50 26.62 -14.54
N CYS A 131 2.54 26.09 -15.20
CA CYS A 131 2.82 24.65 -15.26
C CYS A 131 3.74 24.15 -14.13
N ARG A 132 4.10 25.00 -13.16
CA ARG A 132 5.07 24.65 -12.11
C ARG A 132 4.66 23.40 -11.33
N ASP A 133 3.37 23.22 -11.10
CA ASP A 133 2.84 22.11 -10.33
C ASP A 133 2.60 20.84 -11.17
N PHE A 134 2.81 20.90 -12.50
CA PHE A 134 2.63 19.75 -13.38
C PHE A 134 3.89 18.89 -13.42
N ARG A 135 3.88 17.79 -12.67
CA ARG A 135 4.98 16.81 -12.67
C ARG A 135 4.98 16.01 -13.98
N GLY A 136 6.03 16.16 -14.78
CA GLY A 136 6.22 15.42 -16.05
C GLY A 136 6.46 16.30 -17.27
N ILE A 137 6.23 17.61 -17.14
CA ILE A 137 6.45 18.58 -18.21
C ILE A 137 7.68 19.41 -17.87
N SER A 138 8.69 19.41 -18.74
CA SER A 138 9.84 20.29 -18.62
C SER A 138 9.76 21.39 -19.67
N LEU A 139 9.53 22.62 -19.23
CA LEU A 139 9.57 23.81 -20.07
C LEU A 139 10.95 24.48 -20.05
N ALA A 140 11.99 23.79 -19.57
CA ALA A 140 13.33 24.35 -19.39
C ALA A 140 14.04 24.70 -20.70
N GLY A 141 13.66 24.05 -21.82
CA GLY A 141 14.22 24.32 -23.14
C GLY A 141 13.92 25.72 -23.65
N ASP A 142 14.69 26.16 -24.67
CA ASP A 142 14.56 27.50 -25.23
C ASP A 142 13.25 27.73 -26.00
N THR A 143 12.73 26.68 -26.63
CA THR A 143 11.44 26.65 -27.34
C THR A 143 10.63 25.44 -26.86
N PRO A 144 9.95 25.53 -25.70
CA PRO A 144 9.21 24.39 -25.20
C PRO A 144 7.94 24.13 -26.00
N SER A 145 7.65 22.86 -26.22
CA SER A 145 6.38 22.38 -26.78
C SER A 145 5.48 21.88 -25.66
N ILE A 146 4.20 22.27 -25.67
CA ILE A 146 3.20 21.85 -24.68
C ILE A 146 1.99 21.27 -25.40
N GLU A 147 1.42 20.17 -24.90
CA GLU A 147 0.16 19.67 -25.45
C GLU A 147 -0.99 20.62 -25.12
N GLN A 148 -1.88 20.82 -26.09
CA GLN A 148 -3.01 21.74 -25.96
C GLN A 148 -3.90 21.39 -24.74
N ASN A 149 -4.12 20.10 -24.46
CA ASN A 149 -4.90 19.63 -23.30
C ASN A 149 -4.32 20.07 -21.96
N ILE A 150 -2.99 20.20 -21.84
CA ILE A 150 -2.36 20.74 -20.63
C ILE A 150 -2.71 22.23 -20.48
N VAL A 151 -2.68 22.97 -21.60
CA VAL A 151 -2.98 24.40 -21.62
C VAL A 151 -4.43 24.68 -21.19
N PHE A 152 -5.35 23.77 -21.53
CA PHE A 152 -6.72 23.82 -21.03
C PHE A 152 -6.77 23.94 -19.50
N HIS A 153 -6.01 23.14 -18.76
CA HIS A 153 -6.06 23.15 -17.29
C HIS A 153 -5.47 24.41 -16.63
N ILE A 154 -4.60 25.15 -17.33
CA ILE A 154 -4.05 26.42 -16.82
C ILE A 154 -4.80 27.65 -17.33
N ARG A 155 -5.89 27.50 -18.10
CA ARG A 155 -6.61 28.64 -18.70
C ARG A 155 -7.06 29.69 -17.67
N SER A 156 -7.54 29.25 -16.50
CA SER A 156 -7.92 30.13 -15.41
C SER A 156 -6.75 30.96 -14.87
N PHE A 157 -5.56 30.35 -14.77
CA PHE A 157 -4.33 31.06 -14.40
C PHE A 157 -3.91 32.06 -15.48
N LEU A 158 -4.02 31.69 -16.76
CA LEU A 158 -3.72 32.58 -17.88
C LEU A 158 -4.66 33.80 -17.93
N ARG A 159 -5.97 33.60 -17.70
CA ARG A 159 -6.95 34.69 -17.56
C ARG A 159 -6.61 35.60 -16.39
N TYR A 160 -6.33 35.02 -15.21
CA TYR A 160 -5.93 35.81 -14.04
C TYR A 160 -4.67 36.63 -14.31
N ARG A 161 -3.66 36.04 -14.96
CA ARG A 161 -2.43 36.74 -15.30
C ARG A 161 -2.69 37.86 -16.30
N ARG A 162 -3.53 37.63 -17.31
CA ARG A 162 -3.97 38.65 -18.26
C ARG A 162 -4.59 39.85 -17.55
N ASP A 163 -5.50 39.60 -16.61
CA ASP A 163 -6.27 40.63 -15.91
C ASP A 163 -5.46 41.37 -14.82
N THR A 164 -4.39 40.76 -14.31
CA THR A 164 -3.52 41.33 -13.27
C THR A 164 -2.25 42.01 -13.81
N VAL A 165 -1.93 41.86 -15.09
CA VAL A 165 -0.82 42.60 -15.71
C VAL A 165 -1.19 44.08 -15.76
N VAL A 166 -0.56 44.87 -14.89
CA VAL A 166 -0.63 46.34 -14.92
C VAL A 166 -0.04 46.82 -16.23
N ALA A 167 -0.79 47.63 -16.98
CA ALA A 167 -0.47 48.12 -18.33
C ALA A 167 0.86 48.88 -18.46
N GLU A 168 1.58 49.14 -17.36
CA GLU A 168 2.69 50.08 -17.30
C GLU A 168 4.09 49.48 -17.41
N GLN A 169 4.28 48.14 -17.32
CA GLN A 169 5.65 47.58 -17.30
C GLN A 169 6.13 46.88 -18.58
N ASP A 170 5.26 46.37 -19.47
CA ASP A 170 5.67 45.90 -20.80
C ASP A 170 4.47 45.65 -21.75
N ALA A 171 4.19 46.58 -22.66
CA ALA A 171 3.05 46.50 -23.59
C ALA A 171 3.13 45.27 -24.53
N MET A 172 4.35 44.82 -24.86
CA MET A 172 4.56 43.64 -25.72
C MET A 172 4.22 42.35 -24.99
N SER A 173 4.61 42.23 -23.73
CA SER A 173 4.25 41.09 -22.87
C SER A 173 2.74 40.92 -22.73
N HIS A 174 2.02 42.01 -22.51
CA HIS A 174 0.56 41.99 -22.41
C HIS A 174 -0.09 41.62 -23.75
N SER A 175 0.43 42.14 -24.87
CA SER A 175 -0.06 41.80 -26.21
C SER A 175 0.12 40.32 -26.55
N HIS A 176 1.29 39.73 -26.26
CA HIS A 176 1.55 38.30 -26.49
C HIS A 176 0.65 37.42 -25.63
N LEU A 177 0.44 37.78 -24.36
CA LEU A 177 -0.45 37.06 -23.45
C LEU A 177 -1.91 37.16 -23.88
N ASN A 178 -2.39 38.34 -24.28
CA ASN A 178 -3.74 38.52 -24.82
C ASN A 178 -3.96 37.64 -26.06
N LEU A 179 -3.04 37.68 -27.03
CA LEU A 179 -3.12 36.86 -28.23
C LEU A 179 -3.20 35.36 -27.91
N PHE A 180 -2.41 34.90 -26.94
CA PHE A 180 -2.41 33.50 -26.53
C PHE A 180 -3.70 33.11 -25.80
N VAL A 181 -4.18 33.94 -24.88
CA VAL A 181 -5.45 33.72 -24.18
C VAL A 181 -6.61 33.69 -25.18
N ASP A 182 -6.70 34.65 -26.09
CA ASP A 182 -7.78 34.72 -27.08
C ASP A 182 -7.82 33.47 -27.98
N TYR A 183 -6.64 32.95 -28.37
CA TYR A 183 -6.53 31.69 -29.11
C TYR A 183 -7.07 30.50 -28.30
N ILE A 184 -6.63 30.36 -27.06
CA ILE A 184 -7.04 29.26 -26.16
C ILE A 184 -8.54 29.31 -25.86
N GLU A 185 -9.07 30.51 -25.61
CA GLU A 185 -10.51 30.74 -25.40
C GLU A 185 -11.34 30.35 -26.63
N THR A 186 -10.90 30.78 -27.81
CA THR A 186 -11.61 30.49 -29.07
C THR A 186 -11.62 28.99 -29.35
N GLU A 187 -10.51 28.30 -29.13
CA GLU A 187 -10.44 26.87 -29.39
C GLU A 187 -11.31 26.07 -28.41
N PHE A 188 -11.18 26.36 -27.11
CA PHE A 188 -11.84 25.59 -26.08
C PHE A 188 -13.28 26.03 -25.80
N GLN A 189 -13.79 27.06 -26.47
CA GLN A 189 -15.15 27.56 -26.26
C GLN A 189 -16.19 26.44 -26.33
N SER A 190 -16.15 25.63 -27.38
CA SER A 190 -17.11 24.52 -27.57
C SER A 190 -17.00 23.46 -26.47
N ILE A 191 -15.76 23.14 -26.06
CA ILE A 191 -15.47 22.18 -25.00
C ILE A 191 -15.94 22.71 -23.63
N ASP A 192 -15.70 23.98 -23.33
CA ASP A 192 -16.14 24.62 -22.08
C ASP A 192 -17.67 24.67 -22.00
N GLU A 193 -18.36 25.04 -23.09
CA GLU A 193 -19.84 25.06 -23.13
C GLU A 193 -20.44 23.66 -22.88
N GLU A 194 -19.90 22.62 -23.53
CA GLU A 194 -20.34 21.24 -23.32
C GLU A 194 -20.02 20.74 -21.90
N LEU A 195 -18.80 20.98 -21.44
CA LEU A 195 -18.33 20.55 -20.11
C LEU A 195 -19.15 21.20 -18.99
N VAL A 196 -19.43 22.51 -19.08
CA VAL A 196 -20.29 23.21 -18.10
C VAL A 196 -21.69 22.61 -18.11
N GLY A 197 -22.25 22.32 -19.29
CA GLY A 197 -23.56 21.69 -19.43
C GLY A 197 -23.67 20.31 -18.78
N LEU A 198 -22.57 19.54 -18.80
CA LEU A 198 -22.46 18.23 -18.17
C LEU A 198 -22.21 18.32 -16.66
N ILE A 199 -21.29 19.17 -16.22
CA ILE A 199 -20.93 19.35 -14.81
C ILE A 199 -22.13 19.82 -13.98
N ILE A 200 -22.97 20.72 -14.51
CA ILE A 200 -24.20 21.17 -13.82
C ILE A 200 -25.15 20.00 -13.50
N LYS A 201 -25.13 18.95 -14.34
CA LYS A 201 -25.93 17.72 -14.15
C LYS A 201 -25.19 16.65 -13.35
N ASN A 202 -23.97 16.92 -12.88
CA ASN A 202 -23.05 15.95 -12.28
C ASN A 202 -22.74 14.76 -13.21
N GLU A 203 -22.66 15.00 -14.51
CA GLU A 203 -22.39 14.02 -15.56
C GLU A 203 -21.09 14.35 -16.32
N ILE A 204 -20.56 13.38 -17.04
CA ILE A 204 -19.42 13.53 -17.94
C ILE A 204 -19.50 12.50 -19.08
N THR A 205 -18.96 12.83 -20.26
CA THR A 205 -18.77 11.90 -21.38
C THR A 205 -17.34 11.36 -21.37
N PHE A 206 -17.10 10.23 -22.04
CA PHE A 206 -15.74 9.68 -22.10
C PHE A 206 -14.75 10.62 -22.80
N ASP A 207 -15.19 11.27 -23.88
CA ASP A 207 -14.35 12.19 -24.69
C ASP A 207 -13.92 13.45 -23.93
N LEU A 208 -14.71 13.89 -22.94
CA LEU A 208 -14.41 15.03 -22.08
C LEU A 208 -13.82 14.63 -20.72
N LEU A 209 -13.53 13.34 -20.51
CA LEU A 209 -13.06 12.84 -19.21
C LEU A 209 -11.70 13.43 -18.84
N TRP A 210 -10.81 13.68 -19.81
CA TRP A 210 -9.51 14.30 -19.56
C TRP A 210 -9.66 15.72 -19.00
N ALA A 211 -10.69 16.47 -19.42
CA ALA A 211 -10.96 17.83 -18.99
C ALA A 211 -11.48 17.91 -17.54
N LEU A 212 -12.01 16.81 -17.01
CA LEU A 212 -12.58 16.73 -15.66
C LEU A 212 -11.51 16.76 -14.56
N PHE A 213 -10.32 16.20 -14.83
CA PHE A 213 -9.27 16.03 -13.82
C PHE A 213 -8.27 17.17 -13.87
N GLU A 214 -8.34 18.08 -12.90
CA GLU A 214 -7.31 19.10 -12.79
C GLU A 214 -6.01 18.48 -12.23
N PRO A 215 -4.85 18.90 -12.71
CA PRO A 215 -3.56 18.53 -12.15
C PRO A 215 -3.49 18.83 -10.65
N ASN A 216 -2.92 17.90 -9.88
CA ASN A 216 -2.86 17.94 -8.41
C ASN A 216 -4.22 17.94 -7.70
N GLU A 217 -5.31 17.70 -8.42
CA GLU A 217 -6.61 17.58 -7.82
C GLU A 217 -6.69 16.30 -6.97
N LYS A 218 -7.42 16.40 -5.86
CA LYS A 218 -7.74 15.26 -5.00
C LYS A 218 -8.73 14.38 -5.73
N VAL A 219 -8.35 13.14 -6.00
CA VAL A 219 -9.18 12.14 -6.67
C VAL A 219 -9.61 11.10 -5.66
N PHE A 220 -10.93 10.88 -5.60
CA PHE A 220 -11.51 9.74 -4.91
C PHE A 220 -11.26 8.48 -5.72
N ALA A 221 -10.86 7.40 -5.04
CA ALA A 221 -10.76 6.07 -5.59
C ALA A 221 -11.00 5.04 -4.49
N THR A 222 -11.12 3.77 -4.85
CA THR A 222 -11.24 2.68 -3.88
C THR A 222 -10.00 1.79 -3.88
N CYS A 223 -9.66 1.21 -2.72
CA CYS A 223 -8.66 0.17 -2.63
C CYS A 223 -9.08 -1.06 -3.46
N PRO A 224 -8.25 -1.56 -4.39
CA PRO A 224 -8.60 -2.75 -5.18
C PRO A 224 -8.93 -4.00 -4.31
N GLY A 225 -8.21 -4.16 -3.20
CA GLY A 225 -8.39 -5.32 -2.32
C GLY A 225 -9.57 -5.18 -1.35
N THR A 226 -9.63 -4.09 -0.58
CA THR A 226 -10.66 -3.93 0.46
C THR A 226 -11.91 -3.20 0.01
N GLY A 227 -11.88 -2.49 -1.12
CA GLY A 227 -12.93 -1.57 -1.54
C GLY A 227 -13.00 -0.28 -0.70
N SER A 228 -12.13 -0.12 0.30
CA SER A 228 -12.15 1.04 1.20
C SER A 228 -11.81 2.33 0.44
N PRO A 229 -12.41 3.47 0.83
CA PRO A 229 -12.15 4.76 0.20
C PRO A 229 -10.68 5.16 0.35
N ARG A 230 -10.14 5.78 -0.70
CA ARG A 230 -8.78 6.30 -0.78
C ARG A 230 -8.79 7.63 -1.50
N CYS A 231 -7.82 8.48 -1.14
CA CYS A 231 -7.54 9.73 -1.83
C CYS A 231 -6.16 9.63 -2.48
N VAL A 232 -6.09 10.01 -3.74
CA VAL A 232 -4.84 10.18 -4.48
C VAL A 232 -4.80 11.58 -5.09
N LEU A 233 -3.65 12.04 -5.53
CA LEU A 233 -3.51 13.27 -6.31
C LEU A 233 -3.33 12.91 -7.79
N HIS A 234 -4.07 13.59 -8.65
CA HIS A 234 -3.92 13.45 -10.10
C HIS A 234 -2.63 14.11 -10.59
N ASN A 235 -1.93 13.48 -11.55
CA ASN A 235 -0.82 14.11 -12.27
C ASN A 235 -1.25 14.48 -13.69
N TYR A 236 -1.55 13.47 -14.50
CA TYR A 236 -2.02 13.61 -15.88
C TYR A 236 -2.81 12.36 -16.30
N CYS A 237 -3.52 12.44 -17.43
CA CYS A 237 -4.25 11.33 -18.01
C CYS A 237 -3.82 11.04 -19.45
N GLU A 238 -3.90 9.78 -19.85
CA GLU A 238 -3.64 9.32 -21.20
C GLU A 238 -4.75 8.35 -21.63
N GLU A 239 -5.17 8.43 -22.89
CA GLU A 239 -5.99 7.36 -23.48
C GLU A 239 -5.13 6.15 -23.82
N GLY A 240 -5.65 4.97 -23.51
CA GLY A 240 -5.05 3.69 -23.84
C GLY A 240 -6.06 2.74 -24.48
N GLU A 241 -5.53 1.68 -25.08
CA GLU A 241 -6.31 0.63 -25.72
C GLU A 241 -5.80 -0.73 -25.22
N GLU A 242 -6.71 -1.63 -24.88
CA GLU A 242 -6.37 -3.01 -24.50
C GLU A 242 -6.17 -3.90 -25.73
N MET A 243 -5.69 -5.14 -25.53
CA MET A 243 -5.42 -6.06 -26.63
C MET A 243 -6.68 -6.46 -27.42
N ASP A 244 -7.86 -6.35 -26.80
CA ASP A 244 -9.16 -6.61 -27.42
C ASP A 244 -9.74 -5.39 -28.16
N GLY A 245 -9.02 -4.26 -28.19
CA GLY A 245 -9.43 -3.00 -28.80
C GLY A 245 -10.29 -2.11 -27.89
N SER A 246 -10.54 -2.51 -26.64
CA SER A 246 -11.30 -1.69 -25.70
C SER A 246 -10.49 -0.47 -25.25
N LYS A 247 -11.09 0.72 -25.37
CA LYS A 247 -10.48 1.98 -24.93
C LYS A 247 -10.62 2.18 -23.42
N PHE A 248 -9.65 2.83 -22.80
CA PHE A 248 -9.72 3.26 -21.42
C PHE A 248 -8.93 4.55 -21.20
N MET A 249 -9.33 5.33 -20.21
CA MET A 249 -8.55 6.46 -19.73
C MET A 249 -7.65 5.99 -18.59
N ARG A 250 -6.35 6.20 -18.72
CA ARG A 250 -5.36 5.93 -17.67
C ARG A 250 -5.10 7.21 -16.90
N LEU A 251 -5.34 7.17 -15.60
CA LEU A 251 -4.96 8.25 -14.69
C LEU A 251 -3.65 7.88 -14.02
N ASP A 252 -2.61 8.67 -14.26
CA ASP A 252 -1.39 8.62 -13.46
C ASP A 252 -1.60 9.46 -12.20
N THR A 253 -1.40 8.83 -11.05
CA THR A 253 -1.71 9.41 -9.74
C THR A 253 -0.54 9.26 -8.79
N ARG A 254 -0.50 10.11 -7.77
CA ARG A 254 0.50 10.06 -6.69
C ARG A 254 -0.19 10.02 -5.33
N PHE A 255 0.44 9.31 -4.40
CA PHE A 255 -0.07 9.11 -3.06
C PHE A 255 1.07 8.92 -2.06
N LEU A 256 0.75 9.00 -0.77
CA LEU A 256 1.70 8.73 0.30
C LEU A 256 1.87 7.22 0.47
N GLY A 257 3.00 6.69 0.00
CA GLY A 257 3.43 5.32 0.21
C GLY A 257 4.41 5.20 1.37
N THR A 258 4.68 3.97 1.81
CA THR A 258 5.76 3.68 2.74
C THR A 258 6.53 2.46 2.30
N ASP A 259 7.85 2.47 2.52
CA ASP A 259 8.68 1.29 2.37
C ASP A 259 8.74 0.44 3.68
N GLY A 260 7.98 0.84 4.69
CA GLY A 260 8.03 0.31 6.05
C GLY A 260 9.08 0.97 6.96
N LYS A 261 10.03 1.73 6.39
CA LYS A 261 11.04 2.51 7.12
C LYS A 261 10.84 4.00 6.96
N ILE A 262 10.48 4.44 5.76
CA ILE A 262 10.21 5.84 5.41
C ILE A 262 8.85 5.96 4.73
N PHE A 263 8.24 7.13 4.87
CA PHE A 263 7.12 7.54 4.03
C PHE A 263 7.67 8.35 2.85
N SER A 264 7.11 8.11 1.68
CA SER A 264 7.55 8.76 0.45
C SER A 264 6.40 8.89 -0.53
N GLU A 265 6.56 9.76 -1.51
CA GLU A 265 5.65 9.79 -2.65
C GLU A 265 5.78 8.48 -3.45
N SER A 266 4.64 7.91 -3.80
CA SER A 266 4.53 6.75 -4.67
C SER A 266 3.50 7.02 -5.76
N THR A 267 3.70 6.39 -6.91
CA THR A 267 2.80 6.54 -8.05
C THR A 267 1.91 5.32 -8.21
N ASN A 268 0.66 5.54 -8.62
CA ASN A 268 -0.25 4.48 -9.00
C ASN A 268 -1.00 4.85 -10.27
N ARG A 269 -1.45 3.84 -11.01
CA ARG A 269 -2.25 3.99 -12.23
C ARG A 269 -3.65 3.50 -11.98
N ILE A 270 -4.64 4.32 -12.29
CA ILE A 270 -6.05 3.95 -12.22
C ILE A 270 -6.60 3.91 -13.63
N LYS A 271 -7.31 2.84 -13.98
CA LYS A 271 -7.99 2.70 -15.27
C LYS A 271 -9.46 3.08 -15.11
N ILE A 272 -9.96 3.94 -16.00
CA ILE A 272 -11.38 4.19 -16.20
C ILE A 272 -11.75 3.59 -17.56
N PRO A 273 -12.48 2.45 -17.59
CA PRO A 273 -12.91 1.83 -18.85
C PRO A 273 -13.82 2.77 -19.65
N HIS A 274 -13.78 2.66 -20.97
CA HIS A 274 -14.73 3.36 -21.83
C HIS A 274 -16.18 3.10 -21.43
N PHE A 275 -17.01 4.14 -21.49
CA PHE A 275 -18.45 4.06 -21.27
C PHE A 275 -19.19 4.88 -22.34
N PRO A 276 -20.34 4.40 -22.84
CA PRO A 276 -21.11 5.10 -23.85
C PRO A 276 -21.93 6.24 -23.24
N GLY A 277 -21.97 7.39 -23.91
CA GLY A 277 -22.80 8.54 -23.55
C GLY A 277 -22.38 9.25 -22.27
N ALA A 278 -23.28 10.07 -21.74
CA ALA A 278 -23.07 10.78 -20.48
C ALA A 278 -23.28 9.82 -19.29
N ARG A 279 -22.36 9.85 -18.33
CA ARG A 279 -22.40 9.06 -17.10
C ARG A 279 -22.20 9.98 -15.91
N ARG A 280 -22.86 9.69 -14.78
CA ARG A 280 -22.62 10.46 -13.56
C ARG A 280 -21.18 10.32 -13.08
N ILE A 281 -20.61 11.43 -12.63
CA ILE A 281 -19.21 11.52 -12.21
C ILE A 281 -18.93 10.59 -11.02
N ASP A 282 -19.86 10.50 -10.08
CA ASP A 282 -19.72 9.69 -8.86
C ASP A 282 -19.83 8.17 -9.07
N PHE A 283 -20.24 7.73 -10.27
CA PHE A 283 -20.22 6.31 -10.66
C PHE A 283 -18.94 5.88 -11.37
N LEU A 284 -17.97 6.77 -11.55
CA LEU A 284 -16.68 6.44 -12.12
C LEU A 284 -15.81 5.70 -11.09
N PRO A 285 -14.90 4.79 -11.52
CA PRO A 285 -13.97 4.12 -10.61
C PRO A 285 -13.05 5.09 -9.85
N ALA A 286 -12.77 6.24 -10.46
CA ALA A 286 -12.10 7.36 -9.84
C ALA A 286 -12.65 8.67 -10.42
N TYR A 287 -12.76 9.69 -9.58
CA TYR A 287 -13.28 11.01 -9.96
C TYR A 287 -12.78 12.08 -8.99
N PRO A 288 -12.79 13.36 -9.38
CA PRO A 288 -12.40 14.42 -8.46
C PRO A 288 -13.27 14.45 -7.21
N LEU A 289 -12.63 14.45 -6.04
CA LEU A 289 -13.31 14.29 -4.75
C LEU A 289 -14.40 15.33 -4.53
N ARG A 290 -14.26 16.54 -5.08
CA ARG A 290 -15.26 17.63 -5.01
C ARG A 290 -16.65 17.24 -5.51
N TYR A 291 -16.75 16.24 -6.39
CA TYR A 291 -18.02 15.73 -6.92
C TYR A 291 -18.63 14.60 -6.08
N HIS A 292 -18.00 14.22 -4.96
CA HIS A 292 -18.55 13.24 -4.04
C HIS A 292 -19.78 13.81 -3.31
N HIS A 293 -20.88 13.05 -3.28
CA HIS A 293 -22.16 13.51 -2.72
C HIS A 293 -22.07 13.96 -1.25
N THR A 294 -21.18 13.35 -0.46
CA THR A 294 -20.86 13.71 0.93
C THR A 294 -19.40 14.16 1.06
N TYR A 295 -19.00 15.17 0.29
CA TYR A 295 -17.62 15.68 0.26
C TYR A 295 -17.01 15.89 1.66
N ASP A 296 -17.67 16.64 2.54
CA ASP A 296 -17.12 17.02 3.84
C ASP A 296 -16.91 15.79 4.76
N GLU A 297 -17.84 14.85 4.74
CA GLU A 297 -17.74 13.62 5.53
C GLU A 297 -16.66 12.70 4.97
N MET A 298 -16.66 12.50 3.66
CA MET A 298 -15.68 11.65 2.97
C MET A 298 -14.27 12.21 3.11
N PHE A 299 -14.08 13.52 2.96
CA PHE A 299 -12.78 14.16 3.16
C PHE A 299 -12.29 13.99 4.60
N ARG A 300 -13.17 14.14 5.60
CA ARG A 300 -12.84 13.90 7.02
C ARG A 300 -12.42 12.45 7.26
N GLU A 301 -13.18 11.48 6.75
CA GLU A 301 -12.85 10.06 6.86
C GLU A 301 -11.49 9.73 6.21
N LEU A 302 -11.23 10.26 5.03
CA LEU A 302 -9.95 10.07 4.32
C LEU A 302 -8.76 10.64 5.11
N VAL A 303 -8.94 11.79 5.76
CA VAL A 303 -7.92 12.40 6.62
C VAL A 303 -7.68 11.55 7.88
N GLU A 304 -8.74 11.07 8.55
CA GLU A 304 -8.63 10.17 9.69
C GLU A 304 -7.95 8.86 9.33
N ASN A 305 -8.27 8.30 8.16
CA ASN A 305 -7.61 7.10 7.62
C ASN A 305 -6.12 7.36 7.34
N GLY A 306 -5.77 8.55 6.85
CA GLY A 306 -4.37 8.98 6.68
C GLY A 306 -3.61 9.05 8.02
N HIS A 307 -4.21 9.66 9.05
CA HIS A 307 -3.62 9.69 10.40
C HIS A 307 -3.47 8.28 10.97
N ARG A 308 -4.48 7.41 10.82
CA ARG A 308 -4.40 6.00 11.24
C ARG A 308 -3.27 5.27 10.50
N PHE A 309 -3.15 5.46 9.19
CA PHE A 309 -2.07 4.87 8.39
C PHE A 309 -0.68 5.28 8.89
N ILE A 310 -0.48 6.56 9.20
CA ILE A 310 0.78 7.06 9.78
C ILE A 310 1.01 6.49 11.18
N SER A 311 -0.03 6.39 12.02
CA SER A 311 0.08 5.84 13.38
C SER A 311 0.49 4.36 13.40
N LEU A 312 0.24 3.63 12.32
CA LEU A 312 0.61 2.23 12.15
C LEU A 312 2.06 2.05 11.65
N HIS A 313 2.84 3.14 11.56
CA HIS A 313 4.26 3.05 11.25
C HIS A 313 5.01 2.25 12.33
N GLY A 314 5.92 1.38 11.90
CA GLY A 314 6.64 0.46 12.80
C GLY A 314 5.95 -0.89 12.97
N SER A 315 6.10 -1.49 14.15
CA SER A 315 5.55 -2.82 14.47
C SER A 315 4.49 -2.72 15.56
N HIS A 316 3.28 -3.23 15.27
CA HIS A 316 2.13 -3.15 16.18
C HIS A 316 1.46 -4.51 16.33
N HIS A 317 1.02 -4.82 17.56
CA HIS A 317 0.18 -5.97 17.86
C HIS A 317 -1.25 -5.49 18.10
N LEU A 318 -2.18 -5.89 17.24
CA LEU A 318 -3.55 -5.38 17.21
C LEU A 318 -4.57 -6.52 17.12
N GLN A 319 -5.83 -6.22 17.39
CA GLN A 319 -6.96 -7.09 17.02
C GLN A 319 -7.57 -6.53 15.74
N TYR A 320 -7.84 -7.42 14.77
CA TYR A 320 -8.46 -7.02 13.51
C TYR A 320 -9.60 -7.96 13.15
N GLN A 321 -10.68 -7.36 12.66
CA GLN A 321 -11.83 -8.03 12.12
C GLN A 321 -12.20 -7.36 10.79
N GLY A 322 -12.06 -8.08 9.69
CA GLY A 322 -12.34 -7.56 8.36
C GLY A 322 -11.59 -8.31 7.26
N PHE A 323 -11.62 -7.76 6.05
CA PHE A 323 -10.91 -8.34 4.91
C PHE A 323 -9.48 -7.81 4.80
N ALA A 324 -8.52 -8.73 4.85
CA ALA A 324 -7.17 -8.50 4.39
C ALA A 324 -7.02 -9.03 2.95
N PHE A 325 -5.98 -8.58 2.23
CA PHE A 325 -5.65 -9.12 0.92
C PHE A 325 -4.15 -9.17 0.72
N PHE A 326 -3.71 -10.01 -0.20
CA PHE A 326 -2.33 -10.08 -0.71
C PHE A 326 -2.37 -10.33 -2.21
N PHE A 327 -1.27 -10.01 -2.89
CA PHE A 327 -1.08 -10.41 -4.29
C PHE A 327 -0.41 -11.78 -4.33
N ASP A 328 -0.95 -12.70 -5.13
CA ASP A 328 -0.30 -13.98 -5.40
C ASP A 328 0.84 -13.85 -6.42
N ASP A 329 1.46 -14.97 -6.79
CA ASP A 329 2.58 -15.02 -7.73
C ASP A 329 2.18 -14.62 -9.17
N GLU A 330 0.88 -14.65 -9.47
CA GLU A 330 0.29 -14.22 -10.75
C GLU A 330 -0.04 -12.72 -10.75
N GLY A 331 0.07 -12.06 -9.59
CA GLY A 331 -0.24 -10.64 -9.40
C GLY A 331 -1.72 -10.38 -9.15
N GLU A 332 -2.51 -11.41 -8.88
CA GLU A 332 -3.93 -11.32 -8.61
C GLU A 332 -4.23 -11.13 -7.12
N ILE A 333 -5.36 -10.46 -6.84
CA ILE A 333 -5.72 -10.11 -5.47
C ILE A 333 -6.46 -11.26 -4.80
N VAL A 334 -5.83 -11.86 -3.80
CA VAL A 334 -6.44 -12.88 -2.94
C VAL A 334 -6.94 -12.24 -1.65
N LYS A 335 -8.26 -12.25 -1.46
CA LYS A 335 -8.91 -11.72 -0.25
C LYS A 335 -9.07 -12.80 0.82
N ARG A 336 -8.80 -12.46 2.08
CA ARG A 336 -8.99 -13.33 3.24
C ARG A 336 -9.69 -12.57 4.36
N HIS A 337 -10.79 -13.14 4.87
CA HIS A 337 -11.41 -12.62 6.08
C HIS A 337 -10.55 -12.99 7.29
N VAL A 338 -10.19 -11.99 8.08
CA VAL A 338 -9.38 -12.13 9.29
C VAL A 338 -10.24 -11.73 10.48
N ASN A 339 -10.28 -12.58 11.50
CA ASN A 339 -10.90 -12.28 12.78
C ASN A 339 -9.98 -12.79 13.88
N GLY A 340 -9.12 -11.92 14.39
CA GLY A 340 -8.10 -12.33 15.34
C GLY A 340 -7.05 -11.28 15.64
N ARG A 341 -6.08 -11.69 16.47
CA ARG A 341 -4.87 -10.92 16.74
C ARG A 341 -3.99 -10.92 15.49
N ILE A 342 -3.46 -9.76 15.15
CA ILE A 342 -2.58 -9.56 13.99
C ILE A 342 -1.32 -8.80 14.41
N MET A 343 -0.28 -8.98 13.61
CA MET A 343 0.93 -8.15 13.66
C MET A 343 0.99 -7.28 12.41
N VAL A 344 1.02 -5.97 12.61
CA VAL A 344 1.32 -5.00 11.55
C VAL A 344 2.83 -4.75 11.59
N ASN A 345 3.56 -5.28 10.62
CA ASN A 345 5.01 -5.10 10.49
C ASN A 345 5.38 -4.98 9.00
N PRO A 346 5.33 -3.76 8.43
CA PRO A 346 5.55 -3.56 7.00
C PRO A 346 6.94 -4.02 6.51
N VAL A 347 7.98 -3.85 7.33
CA VAL A 347 9.35 -4.26 6.96
C VAL A 347 9.50 -5.78 7.02
N GLY A 348 8.99 -6.41 8.09
CA GLY A 348 8.98 -7.86 8.21
C GLY A 348 8.19 -8.52 7.08
N PHE A 349 7.03 -7.95 6.72
CA PHE A 349 6.23 -8.45 5.61
C PHE A 349 7.03 -8.49 4.29
N ARG A 350 7.83 -7.46 4.00
CA ARG A 350 8.66 -7.40 2.77
C ARG A 350 9.78 -8.42 2.75
N GLU A 351 10.48 -8.58 3.88
CA GLU A 351 11.57 -9.56 4.00
C GLU A 351 11.06 -10.98 3.76
N HIS A 352 9.82 -11.28 4.16
CA HIS A 352 9.20 -12.59 3.96
C HIS A 352 8.51 -12.75 2.60
N ASN A 353 8.18 -11.64 1.92
CA ASN A 353 7.47 -11.64 0.64
C ASN A 353 8.20 -10.75 -0.38
N PRO A 354 9.42 -11.11 -0.82
CA PRO A 354 10.23 -10.27 -1.70
C PRO A 354 9.61 -10.04 -3.09
N GLY A 355 8.76 -10.96 -3.56
CA GLY A 355 8.04 -10.86 -4.83
C GLY A 355 6.75 -10.02 -4.77
N HIS A 356 6.30 -9.61 -3.59
CA HIS A 356 5.05 -8.86 -3.46
C HIS A 356 5.18 -7.47 -4.12
N PRO A 357 4.21 -7.03 -4.94
CA PRO A 357 4.25 -5.73 -5.62
C PRO A 357 4.54 -4.58 -4.67
N GLN A 358 5.43 -3.68 -5.09
CA GLN A 358 5.88 -2.54 -4.28
C GLN A 358 5.42 -1.22 -4.89
N PRO A 359 4.93 -0.26 -4.08
CA PRO A 359 4.83 1.12 -4.51
C PRO A 359 6.23 1.60 -4.93
N THR A 360 6.35 2.14 -6.14
CA THR A 360 7.64 2.66 -6.61
C THR A 360 8.00 3.89 -5.79
N VAL A 361 8.98 3.75 -4.89
CA VAL A 361 9.47 4.85 -4.05
C VAL A 361 10.55 5.60 -4.82
N ARG A 362 10.30 6.86 -5.14
CA ARG A 362 11.37 7.75 -5.59
C ARG A 362 12.23 8.12 -4.38
N ASN A 363 13.44 7.56 -4.29
CA ASN A 363 14.47 8.09 -3.41
C ASN A 363 14.89 9.46 -3.94
N VAL A 364 14.23 10.51 -3.47
CA VAL A 364 14.67 11.87 -3.75
C VAL A 364 15.92 12.10 -2.92
N ASN A 365 17.07 12.19 -3.59
CA ASN A 365 18.31 12.66 -2.95
C ASN A 365 18.02 14.03 -2.31
N PRO A 366 18.26 14.24 -1.00
CA PRO A 366 17.90 15.48 -0.29
C PRO A 366 18.59 16.77 -0.79
N ARG A 367 19.39 16.70 -1.86
CA ARG A 367 20.22 17.82 -2.35
C ARG A 367 19.61 18.62 -3.50
N GLN A 368 18.45 18.25 -4.04
CA GLN A 368 17.80 19.00 -5.13
C GLN A 368 16.30 19.12 -4.90
N GLU A 369 15.90 20.23 -4.28
CA GLU A 369 14.60 20.95 -4.33
C GLU A 369 14.35 21.65 -2.99
N THR A 370 15.12 22.70 -2.69
CA THR A 370 14.78 23.65 -1.61
C THR A 370 13.86 24.73 -2.17
N SER A 371 12.55 24.50 -2.18
CA SER A 371 11.52 25.56 -2.07
C SER A 371 10.12 24.95 -1.90
N GLY A 372 9.88 24.39 -0.72
CA GLY A 372 8.59 23.92 -0.20
C GLY A 372 8.79 23.47 1.24
N PRO A 373 7.79 23.52 2.14
CA PRO A 373 8.00 23.36 3.58
C PRO A 373 8.49 21.94 3.89
N SER A 374 9.81 21.81 4.01
CA SER A 374 10.52 20.59 4.40
C SER A 374 10.38 20.36 5.91
N ASN A 375 9.19 19.98 6.35
CA ASN A 375 8.93 19.60 7.75
C ASN A 375 8.47 18.13 7.90
N TRP A 376 8.79 17.24 6.96
CA TRP A 376 8.35 15.84 7.01
C TRP A 376 9.49 14.80 7.07
N THR A 377 10.71 15.23 7.38
CA THR A 377 11.81 14.34 7.82
C THR A 377 12.04 14.53 9.32
N GLY A 378 10.99 14.36 10.11
CA GLY A 378 11.15 14.13 11.54
C GLY A 378 11.15 12.63 11.74
N SER A 379 12.29 12.03 12.09
CA SER A 379 12.30 10.72 12.72
C SER A 379 11.52 10.83 14.03
N PHE A 380 10.21 10.58 13.96
CA PHE A 380 9.34 10.44 15.12
C PHE A 380 9.64 9.09 15.75
N SER A 381 10.70 9.02 16.55
CA SER A 381 10.87 7.95 17.52
C SER A 381 9.87 8.15 18.65
N LEU A 382 8.63 7.75 18.41
CA LEU A 382 7.58 7.67 19.43
C LEU A 382 7.75 6.36 20.21
N GLU A 383 8.79 6.29 21.04
CA GLU A 383 8.88 5.24 22.06
C GLU A 383 7.96 5.61 23.22
N THR A 384 6.70 5.18 23.16
CA THR A 384 5.89 4.97 24.37
C THR A 384 4.73 4.03 24.05
N VAL A 385 4.98 2.72 24.07
CA VAL A 385 3.92 1.71 24.21
C VAL A 385 4.27 0.82 25.39
N THR A 386 3.41 0.86 26.40
CA THR A 386 3.35 -0.05 27.55
C THR A 386 3.63 -1.49 27.12
N HIS A 387 4.69 -2.10 27.66
CA HIS A 387 5.20 -3.42 27.27
C HIS A 387 4.18 -4.55 27.50
N ARG A 388 3.29 -4.79 26.54
CA ARG A 388 2.60 -6.07 26.32
C ARG A 388 3.29 -6.75 25.14
N ARG A 389 4.18 -7.72 25.40
CA ARG A 389 4.85 -8.49 24.34
C ARG A 389 3.82 -9.42 23.66
N PRO A 390 3.82 -9.52 22.32
CA PRO A 390 2.94 -10.46 21.62
C PRO A 390 3.31 -11.91 21.95
N LEU A 391 2.34 -12.82 21.96
CA LEU A 391 2.56 -14.26 22.10
C LEU A 391 2.46 -14.90 20.71
N TYR A 392 3.58 -15.44 20.21
CA TYR A 392 3.62 -16.17 18.95
C TYR A 392 3.56 -17.66 19.22
N VAL A 393 2.46 -18.32 18.82
CA VAL A 393 2.22 -19.74 19.09
C VAL A 393 2.51 -20.54 17.83
N VAL A 394 3.39 -21.54 17.95
CA VAL A 394 3.75 -22.45 16.86
C VAL A 394 3.55 -23.89 17.33
N PRO A 395 2.54 -24.61 16.80
CA PRO A 395 2.37 -26.04 17.08
C PRO A 395 3.54 -26.83 16.51
N ALA A 396 4.11 -27.74 17.28
CA ALA A 396 5.22 -28.58 16.88
C ALA A 396 4.92 -29.40 15.60
N GLY A 397 3.66 -29.80 15.41
CA GLY A 397 3.21 -30.50 14.20
C GLY A 397 3.35 -29.70 12.90
N GLN A 398 3.45 -28.36 12.95
CA GLN A 398 3.66 -27.51 11.76
C GLN A 398 5.12 -27.46 11.31
N ILE A 399 6.07 -27.87 12.16
CA ILE A 399 7.51 -27.77 11.89
C ILE A 399 7.97 -28.93 10.98
N GLY A 400 7.23 -30.03 10.96
CA GLY A 400 7.52 -31.20 10.12
C GLY A 400 8.50 -32.18 10.76
N VAL A 401 8.89 -33.20 9.99
CA VAL A 401 9.76 -34.31 10.44
C VAL A 401 11.11 -34.38 9.71
N ASP A 402 11.31 -33.52 8.72
CA ASP A 402 12.57 -33.44 7.98
C ASP A 402 13.52 -32.42 8.62
N PRO A 403 14.75 -32.81 9.02
CA PRO A 403 15.66 -31.92 9.74
C PRO A 403 16.03 -30.62 9.00
N VAL A 404 16.11 -30.65 7.66
CA VAL A 404 16.47 -29.46 6.86
C VAL A 404 15.30 -28.48 6.82
N GLN A 405 14.09 -28.98 6.59
CA GLN A 405 12.88 -28.15 6.66
C GLN A 405 12.66 -27.57 8.06
N VAL A 406 12.86 -28.38 9.10
CA VAL A 406 12.75 -27.98 10.51
C VAL A 406 13.72 -26.84 10.84
N GLU A 407 14.99 -26.93 10.40
CA GLU A 407 15.97 -25.86 10.58
C GLU A 407 15.50 -24.55 9.95
N ASN A 408 15.00 -24.60 8.72
CA ASN A 408 14.50 -23.42 8.01
C ASN A 408 13.29 -22.80 8.70
N ILE A 409 12.33 -23.64 9.13
CA ILE A 409 11.11 -23.19 9.81
C ILE A 409 11.43 -22.57 11.17
N LEU A 410 12.29 -23.21 11.97
CA LEU A 410 12.72 -22.69 13.27
C LEU A 410 13.50 -21.39 13.11
N THR A 411 14.46 -21.33 12.18
CA THR A 411 15.22 -20.11 11.89
C THR A 411 14.30 -18.95 11.53
N ASN A 412 13.30 -19.21 10.67
CA ASN A 412 12.34 -18.19 10.27
C ASN A 412 11.43 -17.77 11.44
N THR A 413 10.92 -18.74 12.19
CA THR A 413 10.08 -18.52 13.39
C THR A 413 10.81 -17.66 14.43
N PHE A 414 12.07 -17.96 14.69
CA PHE A 414 12.91 -17.24 15.65
C PHE A 414 13.22 -15.82 15.18
N LYS A 415 13.48 -15.62 13.88
CA LYS A 415 13.61 -14.28 13.28
C LYS A 415 12.33 -13.46 13.43
N ILE A 416 11.17 -14.05 13.15
CA ILE A 416 9.86 -13.40 13.33
C ILE A 416 9.66 -13.01 14.80
N ALA A 417 9.86 -13.96 15.72
CA ALA A 417 9.69 -13.73 17.16
C ALA A 417 10.64 -12.63 17.68
N GLY A 418 11.92 -12.66 17.29
CA GLY A 418 12.89 -11.64 17.65
C GLY A 418 12.50 -10.25 17.13
N ARG A 419 12.07 -10.17 15.86
CA ARG A 419 11.65 -8.90 15.25
C ARG A 419 10.39 -8.32 15.88
N TRP A 420 9.45 -9.18 16.27
CA TRP A 420 8.23 -8.77 16.99
C TRP A 420 8.48 -8.53 18.49
N LYS A 421 9.68 -8.82 19.00
CA LYS A 421 9.99 -8.92 20.44
C LYS A 421 8.94 -9.79 21.17
N ALA A 422 8.48 -10.84 20.49
CA ALA A 422 7.42 -11.73 20.93
C ALA A 422 7.93 -12.74 21.96
N ILE A 423 7.03 -13.17 22.83
CA ILE A 423 7.19 -14.41 23.58
C ILE A 423 6.82 -15.54 22.61
N LEU A 424 7.73 -16.47 22.38
CA LEU A 424 7.47 -17.65 21.56
C LEU A 424 6.85 -18.76 22.44
N LEU A 425 5.81 -19.43 21.96
CA LEU A 425 5.25 -20.63 22.57
C LEU A 425 5.30 -21.75 21.54
N LEU A 426 6.16 -22.74 21.76
CA LEU A 426 6.12 -23.98 21.00
C LEU A 426 5.20 -24.95 21.71
N ASP A 427 4.06 -25.23 21.07
CA ASP A 427 3.02 -26.08 21.63
C ASP A 427 3.25 -27.54 21.22
N GLU A 428 3.11 -28.49 22.15
CA GLU A 428 3.26 -29.94 21.92
C GLU A 428 4.66 -30.35 21.44
N ALA A 429 5.72 -29.80 22.03
CA ALA A 429 7.11 -29.99 21.63
C ALA A 429 7.71 -31.37 21.99
N ASP A 430 6.88 -32.41 22.17
CA ASP A 430 7.26 -33.73 22.68
C ASP A 430 8.43 -34.36 21.89
N VAL A 431 8.38 -34.28 20.56
CA VAL A 431 9.40 -34.84 19.64
C VAL A 431 10.76 -34.13 19.80
N PHE A 432 10.75 -32.85 20.14
CA PHE A 432 11.97 -32.04 20.24
C PHE A 432 12.64 -32.15 21.61
N VAL A 433 11.90 -32.64 22.62
CA VAL A 433 12.33 -32.70 24.02
C VAL A 433 12.65 -34.14 24.45
N SER A 434 12.23 -35.14 23.68
CA SER A 434 12.44 -36.56 23.95
C SER A 434 13.91 -36.96 24.04
N GLN A 435 14.25 -37.89 24.94
CA GLN A 435 15.57 -38.52 25.00
C GLN A 435 15.93 -39.17 23.66
N ARG A 436 17.21 -39.05 23.28
CA ARG A 436 17.75 -39.71 22.09
C ARG A 436 17.50 -41.21 22.14
N SER A 437 17.00 -41.75 21.04
CA SER A 437 16.65 -43.17 20.88
C SER A 437 17.46 -43.79 19.74
N ASP A 438 17.22 -45.06 19.41
CA ASP A 438 17.85 -45.71 18.25
C ASP A 438 17.36 -45.12 16.91
N ASN A 439 16.36 -44.23 16.91
CA ASN A 439 15.88 -43.57 15.71
C ASN A 439 16.78 -42.39 15.30
N PRO A 440 17.53 -42.48 14.19
CA PRO A 440 18.44 -41.41 13.76
C PRO A 440 17.72 -40.11 13.39
N GLN A 441 16.47 -40.20 12.90
CA GLN A 441 15.70 -39.01 12.49
C GLN A 441 15.31 -38.16 13.70
N VAL A 442 14.79 -38.78 14.77
CA VAL A 442 14.46 -38.08 16.02
C VAL A 442 15.70 -37.43 16.62
N ASN A 443 16.82 -38.15 16.64
CA ASN A 443 18.09 -37.62 17.14
C ASN A 443 18.60 -36.41 16.33
N ALA A 444 18.41 -36.44 15.01
CA ALA A 444 18.73 -35.32 14.14
C ALA A 444 17.84 -34.10 14.43
N LEU A 445 16.53 -34.30 14.61
CA LEU A 445 15.58 -33.23 14.97
C LEU A 445 15.92 -32.59 16.31
N VAL A 446 16.15 -33.39 17.35
CA VAL A 446 16.57 -32.89 18.68
C VAL A 446 17.88 -32.11 18.56
N SER A 447 18.83 -32.59 17.75
CA SER A 447 20.13 -31.91 17.56
C SER A 447 20.00 -30.56 16.85
N VAL A 448 19.17 -30.48 15.79
CA VAL A 448 18.86 -29.22 15.10
C VAL A 448 18.17 -28.26 16.06
N PHE A 449 17.19 -28.75 16.82
CA PHE A 449 16.45 -27.93 17.77
C PHE A 449 17.35 -27.33 18.85
N LEU A 450 18.21 -28.14 19.50
CA LEU A 450 19.16 -27.68 20.51
C LEU A 450 20.10 -26.59 19.97
N ARG A 451 20.57 -26.74 18.72
CA ARG A 451 21.45 -25.75 18.08
C ARG A 451 20.73 -24.43 17.84
N GLU A 452 19.49 -24.47 17.37
CA GLU A 452 18.72 -23.25 17.12
C GLU A 452 18.26 -22.59 18.43
N LEU A 453 17.99 -23.35 19.48
CA LEU A 453 17.67 -22.81 20.80
C LEU A 453 18.78 -21.94 21.38
N GLU A 454 20.04 -22.30 21.17
CA GLU A 454 21.19 -21.49 21.60
C GLU A 454 21.29 -20.16 20.86
N ARG A 455 20.78 -20.10 19.63
CA ARG A 455 20.81 -18.90 18.79
C ARG A 455 19.64 -17.96 19.06
N PHE A 456 18.59 -18.44 19.74
CA PHE A 456 17.40 -17.65 19.97
C PHE A 456 17.58 -16.64 21.10
N ASP A 457 17.54 -15.35 20.76
CA ASP A 457 17.53 -14.25 21.71
C ASP A 457 16.08 -13.81 21.99
N GLY A 458 15.46 -14.40 23.03
CA GLY A 458 14.08 -14.12 23.40
C GLY A 458 13.54 -14.97 24.55
N ILE A 459 12.25 -14.79 24.86
CA ILE A 459 11.54 -15.62 25.86
C ILE A 459 10.76 -16.67 25.10
N MET A 460 10.99 -17.94 25.44
CA MET A 460 10.30 -19.08 24.85
C MET A 460 9.66 -19.95 25.93
N PHE A 461 8.39 -20.31 25.72
CA PHE A 461 7.69 -21.35 26.44
C PHE A 461 7.62 -22.61 25.59
N LEU A 462 7.80 -23.75 26.23
CA LEU A 462 7.59 -25.07 25.64
C LEU A 462 6.48 -25.75 26.43
N THR A 463 5.49 -26.31 25.75
CA THR A 463 4.55 -27.25 26.36
C THR A 463 4.87 -28.65 25.87
N THR A 464 4.74 -29.63 26.77
CA THR A 464 4.96 -31.04 26.47
C THR A 464 3.98 -31.85 27.31
N ASN A 465 3.40 -32.87 26.70
CA ASN A 465 2.54 -33.84 27.38
C ASN A 465 3.37 -35.05 27.85
N GLY A 466 4.61 -35.19 27.37
CA GLY A 466 5.49 -36.32 27.67
C GLY A 466 6.17 -36.22 29.04
N VAL A 467 5.84 -37.15 29.93
CA VAL A 467 6.58 -37.43 31.19
C VAL A 467 7.72 -38.44 30.95
N GLN A 468 8.17 -38.60 29.70
CA GLN A 468 9.28 -39.49 29.36
C GLN A 468 10.62 -38.76 29.57
N SER A 469 11.69 -39.54 29.70
CA SER A 469 13.04 -39.03 29.94
C SER A 469 13.36 -37.88 28.99
N PHE A 470 13.59 -36.71 29.58
CA PHE A 470 14.06 -35.54 28.85
C PHE A 470 15.50 -35.78 28.40
N ASP A 471 15.85 -35.28 27.21
CA ASP A 471 17.26 -35.21 26.83
C ASP A 471 18.04 -34.35 27.84
N THR A 472 19.14 -34.87 28.40
CA THR A 472 19.91 -34.18 29.44
C THR A 472 20.47 -32.84 28.94
N ALA A 473 20.80 -32.73 27.65
CA ALA A 473 21.28 -31.49 27.05
C ALA A 473 20.13 -30.48 26.86
N MET A 474 18.90 -30.94 26.67
CA MET A 474 17.74 -30.07 26.67
C MET A 474 17.48 -29.50 28.07
N MET A 475 17.53 -30.34 29.10
CA MET A 475 17.32 -29.91 30.50
C MET A 475 18.32 -28.84 30.94
N SER A 476 19.58 -28.91 30.50
CA SER A 476 20.58 -27.88 30.85
C SER A 476 20.31 -26.51 30.22
N ARG A 477 19.44 -26.43 29.20
CA ARG A 477 19.05 -25.19 28.51
C ARG A 477 17.69 -24.64 28.97
N ILE A 478 16.96 -25.39 29.79
CA ILE A 478 15.68 -24.97 30.38
C ILE A 478 15.96 -24.21 31.68
N HIS A 479 15.64 -22.91 31.69
CA HIS A 479 15.83 -22.05 32.86
C HIS A 479 14.79 -22.29 33.96
N LEU A 480 13.56 -22.67 33.58
CA LEU A 480 12.45 -22.93 34.49
C LEU A 480 11.59 -24.08 33.94
N ALA A 481 11.43 -25.13 34.73
CA ALA A 481 10.50 -26.23 34.46
C ALA A 481 9.31 -26.15 35.42
N LEU A 482 8.10 -26.10 34.88
CA LEU A 482 6.86 -26.09 35.65
C LEU A 482 6.13 -27.42 35.44
N GLU A 483 6.06 -28.21 36.50
CA GLU A 483 5.31 -29.47 36.50
C GLU A 483 3.85 -29.22 36.89
N TYR A 484 2.92 -29.60 36.01
CA TYR A 484 1.49 -29.59 36.33
C TYR A 484 1.09 -30.93 36.94
N LYS A 485 0.91 -30.94 38.27
CA LYS A 485 0.42 -32.12 39.00
C LYS A 485 -1.07 -32.37 38.68
N PRO A 486 -1.54 -33.63 38.80
CA PRO A 486 -2.96 -33.94 38.74
C PRO A 486 -3.78 -33.05 39.68
N LEU A 487 -4.97 -32.65 39.24
CA LEU A 487 -5.83 -31.75 40.01
C LEU A 487 -6.22 -32.40 41.33
N GLY A 488 -5.93 -31.75 42.46
CA GLY A 488 -6.48 -32.14 43.76
C GLY A 488 -8.00 -31.92 43.84
N ILE A 489 -8.64 -32.45 44.88
CA ILE A 489 -10.09 -32.39 45.06
C ILE A 489 -10.61 -30.94 45.04
N ASP A 490 -9.93 -30.02 45.74
CA ASP A 490 -10.34 -28.60 45.78
C ASP A 490 -10.22 -27.92 44.41
N SER A 491 -9.16 -28.23 43.66
CA SER A 491 -8.97 -27.73 42.29
C SER A 491 -10.02 -28.30 41.34
N ARG A 492 -10.36 -29.60 41.45
CA ARG A 492 -11.44 -30.22 40.67
C ARG A 492 -12.79 -29.59 40.99
N ARG A 493 -13.10 -29.34 42.27
CA ARG A 493 -14.31 -28.63 42.70
C ARG A 493 -14.42 -27.26 42.03
N ALA A 494 -13.34 -26.48 42.02
CA ALA A 494 -13.32 -25.17 41.38
C ALA A 494 -13.54 -25.25 39.85
N VAL A 495 -12.92 -26.24 39.19
CA VAL A 495 -13.07 -26.46 37.75
C VAL A 495 -14.49 -26.90 37.38
N TRP A 496 -15.08 -27.82 38.15
CA TRP A 496 -16.47 -28.26 37.99
C TRP A 496 -17.43 -27.07 38.13
N LYS A 497 -17.29 -26.28 39.19
CA LYS A 497 -18.10 -25.08 39.41
C LYS A 497 -18.03 -24.12 38.23
N LEU A 498 -16.82 -23.82 37.73
CA LEU A 498 -16.60 -22.93 36.59
C LEU A 498 -17.31 -23.40 35.31
N PHE A 499 -17.28 -24.70 35.01
CA PHE A 499 -17.89 -25.23 33.79
C PHE A 499 -19.41 -25.37 33.92
N LEU A 500 -19.92 -25.76 35.09
CA LEU A 500 -21.36 -25.86 35.34
C LEU A 500 -22.04 -24.48 35.32
N GLU A 501 -21.41 -23.45 35.89
CA GLU A 501 -21.93 -22.07 35.81
C GLU A 501 -22.07 -21.56 34.37
N LYS A 502 -21.22 -22.07 33.46
CA LYS A 502 -21.24 -21.74 32.03
C LYS A 502 -22.18 -22.61 31.21
N ALA A 503 -22.61 -23.76 31.73
CA ALA A 503 -23.46 -24.73 31.04
C ALA A 503 -24.94 -24.30 31.09
N ARG A 504 -25.27 -23.22 30.38
CA ARG A 504 -26.64 -22.69 30.28
C ARG A 504 -27.38 -23.33 29.11
N THR A 505 -28.68 -23.58 29.29
CA THR A 505 -29.57 -23.98 28.18
C THR A 505 -30.59 -22.87 27.93
N GLN A 506 -31.37 -23.02 26.86
CA GLN A 506 -32.52 -22.15 26.55
C GLN A 506 -33.56 -22.07 27.69
N HIS A 507 -33.51 -22.99 28.66
CA HIS A 507 -34.47 -23.10 29.76
C HIS A 507 -33.91 -22.59 31.10
N GLY A 508 -32.66 -22.12 31.12
CA GLY A 508 -32.06 -21.47 32.29
C GLY A 508 -30.66 -22.02 32.67
N ALA A 509 -30.17 -21.56 33.81
CA ALA A 509 -28.97 -22.09 34.45
C ALA A 509 -29.36 -23.24 35.41
N SER A 510 -28.53 -24.26 35.48
CA SER A 510 -28.70 -25.34 36.45
C SER A 510 -28.17 -24.94 37.82
N ASP A 511 -28.87 -25.34 38.89
CA ASP A 511 -28.37 -25.27 40.26
C ASP A 511 -27.94 -26.68 40.69
N LEU A 512 -26.66 -26.97 40.49
CA LEU A 512 -26.03 -28.26 40.82
C LEU A 512 -24.96 -28.09 41.89
N THR A 513 -25.11 -27.07 42.74
CA THR A 513 -24.10 -26.68 43.73
C THR A 513 -23.81 -27.82 44.71
N GLU A 514 -24.83 -28.60 45.07
CA GLU A 514 -24.72 -29.76 45.95
C GLU A 514 -24.00 -30.96 45.30
N LEU A 515 -24.06 -31.07 43.97
CA LEU A 515 -23.46 -32.18 43.22
C LEU A 515 -21.96 -31.97 42.98
N VAL A 516 -21.47 -30.72 43.01
CA VAL A 516 -20.05 -30.40 42.77
C VAL A 516 -19.13 -31.18 43.72
N ASP A 517 -19.55 -31.35 44.98
CA ASP A 517 -18.78 -32.09 45.98
C ASP A 517 -18.68 -33.58 45.66
N SER A 518 -19.75 -34.21 45.17
CA SER A 518 -19.72 -35.64 44.83
C SER A 518 -18.87 -35.90 43.58
N VAL A 519 -18.98 -35.06 42.55
CA VAL A 519 -18.23 -35.22 41.30
C VAL A 519 -16.77 -34.78 41.41
N ALA A 520 -16.41 -33.95 42.39
CA ALA A 520 -15.01 -33.57 42.65
C ALA A 520 -14.14 -34.74 43.16
N HIS A 521 -14.76 -35.78 43.73
CA HIS A 521 -14.07 -36.99 44.16
C HIS A 521 -13.70 -37.92 42.99
N LYS A 522 -14.36 -37.77 41.83
CA LYS A 522 -14.00 -38.49 40.61
C LYS A 522 -12.65 -38.00 40.09
N ASP A 523 -11.77 -38.94 39.77
CA ASP A 523 -10.41 -38.63 39.31
C ASP A 523 -10.42 -38.24 37.82
N LEU A 524 -10.81 -36.99 37.58
CA LEU A 524 -10.94 -36.39 36.26
C LEU A 524 -10.00 -35.20 36.11
N ASN A 525 -9.33 -35.09 34.96
CA ASN A 525 -8.57 -33.90 34.61
C ASN A 525 -9.48 -32.77 34.09
N GLY A 526 -8.97 -31.55 34.00
CA GLY A 526 -9.78 -30.39 33.60
C GLY A 526 -10.40 -30.49 32.20
N ARG A 527 -9.74 -31.18 31.26
CA ARG A 527 -10.27 -31.41 29.90
C ARG A 527 -11.43 -32.42 29.94
N GLU A 528 -11.28 -33.47 30.74
CA GLU A 528 -12.32 -34.49 30.94
C GLU A 528 -13.56 -33.88 31.61
N ILE A 529 -13.37 -33.06 32.64
CA ILE A 529 -14.48 -32.34 33.30
C ILE A 529 -15.22 -31.47 32.28
N ARG A 530 -14.50 -30.65 31.50
CA ARG A 530 -15.10 -29.80 30.46
C ARG A 530 -15.93 -30.60 29.45
N ASN A 531 -15.36 -31.70 28.94
CA ASN A 531 -16.04 -32.53 27.95
C ASN A 531 -17.29 -33.19 28.54
N THR A 532 -17.21 -33.66 29.79
CA THR A 532 -18.33 -34.27 30.51
C THR A 532 -19.50 -33.29 30.64
N VAL A 533 -19.22 -32.06 31.05
CA VAL A 533 -20.22 -30.99 31.16
C VAL A 533 -20.80 -30.63 29.79
N LEU A 534 -19.98 -30.58 28.74
CA LEU A 534 -20.44 -30.25 27.39
C LEU A 534 -21.40 -31.33 26.82
N VAL A 535 -21.11 -32.61 27.07
CA VAL A 535 -21.99 -33.72 26.67
C VAL A 535 -23.31 -33.64 27.44
N ALA A 536 -23.26 -33.45 28.76
CA ALA A 536 -24.45 -33.28 29.59
C ALA A 536 -25.31 -32.07 29.17
N GLN A 537 -24.65 -30.96 28.80
CA GLN A 537 -25.33 -29.78 28.25
C GLN A 537 -26.00 -30.09 26.91
N SER A 538 -25.34 -30.85 26.04
CA SER A 538 -25.89 -31.22 24.73
C SER A 538 -27.13 -32.11 24.86
N MET A 539 -27.12 -33.06 25.81
CA MET A 539 -28.29 -33.88 26.18
C MET A 539 -29.45 -33.01 26.68
N ALA A 540 -29.18 -32.10 27.64
CA ALA A 540 -30.19 -31.19 28.16
C ALA A 540 -30.81 -30.28 27.08
N VAL A 541 -29.99 -29.80 26.13
CA VAL A 541 -30.47 -28.99 24.99
C VAL A 541 -31.39 -29.80 24.08
N TYR A 542 -31.05 -31.06 23.79
CA TYR A 542 -31.86 -31.96 22.98
C TYR A 542 -33.20 -32.27 23.64
N GLU A 543 -33.20 -32.48 24.96
CA GLU A 543 -34.41 -32.79 25.74
C GLU A 543 -35.27 -31.56 26.07
N GLY A 544 -34.77 -30.35 25.80
CA GLY A 544 -35.48 -29.11 26.14
C GLY A 544 -35.54 -28.87 27.65
N THR A 545 -34.49 -29.25 28.38
CA THR A 545 -34.42 -29.13 29.84
C THR A 545 -33.21 -28.30 30.28
N VAL A 546 -33.08 -28.08 31.59
CA VAL A 546 -31.83 -27.58 32.19
C VAL A 546 -30.90 -28.76 32.46
N VAL A 547 -29.60 -28.50 32.58
CA VAL A 547 -28.64 -29.55 32.95
C VAL A 547 -29.00 -30.09 34.34
N CYS A 548 -29.42 -31.35 34.45
CA CYS A 548 -29.70 -32.01 35.71
C CYS A 548 -28.59 -33.02 36.07
N GLU A 549 -28.70 -33.60 37.27
CA GLU A 549 -27.80 -34.64 37.76
C GLU A 549 -27.75 -35.86 36.83
N ASP A 550 -28.89 -36.28 36.27
CA ASP A 550 -28.97 -37.46 35.41
C ASP A 550 -28.09 -37.31 34.16
N HIS A 551 -28.15 -36.16 33.47
CA HIS A 551 -27.31 -35.90 32.28
C HIS A 551 -25.81 -35.93 32.61
N LEU A 552 -25.42 -35.45 33.80
CA LEU A 552 -24.03 -35.46 34.25
C LEU A 552 -23.57 -36.87 34.60
N MET A 553 -24.38 -37.61 35.35
CA MET A 553 -24.06 -38.98 35.74
C MET A 553 -24.02 -39.90 34.51
N GLU A 554 -24.95 -39.75 33.57
CA GLU A 554 -24.93 -40.49 32.31
C GLU A 554 -23.68 -40.17 31.47
N SER A 555 -23.30 -38.89 31.37
CA SER A 555 -22.06 -38.47 30.71
C SER A 555 -20.81 -39.04 31.39
N ILE A 556 -20.77 -39.10 32.72
CA ILE A 556 -19.68 -39.71 33.49
C ILE A 556 -19.64 -41.22 33.25
N THR A 557 -20.78 -41.91 33.34
CA THR A 557 -20.88 -43.36 33.16
C THR A 557 -20.50 -43.78 31.74
N ALA A 558 -21.01 -43.09 30.72
CA ALA A 558 -20.63 -43.33 29.33
C ALA A 558 -19.11 -43.19 29.12
N ARG A 559 -18.48 -42.22 29.80
CA ARG A 559 -17.04 -42.02 29.78
C ARG A 559 -16.27 -43.12 30.50
N GLU A 560 -16.73 -43.55 31.68
CA GLU A 560 -16.15 -44.65 32.44
C GLU A 560 -16.15 -45.95 31.63
N GLN A 561 -17.25 -46.25 30.91
CA GLN A 561 -17.33 -47.39 29.99
C GLN A 561 -16.30 -47.31 28.86
N VAL A 562 -16.13 -46.15 28.21
CA VAL A 562 -15.10 -45.98 27.17
C VAL A 562 -13.70 -46.16 27.75
N ARG A 563 -13.44 -45.65 28.96
CA ARG A 563 -12.16 -45.80 29.65
C ARG A 563 -11.87 -47.26 29.99
N GLU A 564 -12.87 -48.02 30.46
CA GLU A 564 -12.74 -49.46 30.72
C GLU A 564 -12.49 -50.27 29.45
N HIS A 565 -13.19 -49.96 28.36
CA HIS A 565 -12.96 -50.60 27.05
C HIS A 565 -11.58 -50.27 26.46
N HIS A 566 -11.06 -49.06 26.66
CA HIS A 566 -9.70 -48.69 26.25
C HIS A 566 -8.60 -49.29 27.14
N LEU A 567 -8.88 -49.48 28.44
CA LEU A 567 -7.93 -50.08 29.39
C LEU A 567 -8.02 -51.61 29.46
N GLY A 568 -8.95 -52.27 28.74
CA GLY A 568 -9.12 -53.71 28.89
C GLY A 568 -9.90 -54.43 27.78
N VAL A 569 -9.16 -54.92 26.79
CA VAL A 569 -9.19 -56.36 26.47
C VAL A 569 -7.82 -56.91 26.92
N GLY A 570 -7.63 -57.15 28.22
CA GLY A 570 -6.44 -57.86 28.72
C GLY A 570 -5.84 -57.45 30.07
N ALA A 571 -6.22 -56.32 30.68
CA ALA A 571 -5.58 -55.89 31.96
C ALA A 571 -6.38 -56.28 33.22
N SER A 572 -7.70 -56.42 33.13
CA SER A 572 -8.58 -56.70 34.28
C SER A 572 -8.54 -58.16 34.75
N ASP A 573 -8.21 -59.12 33.88
CA ASP A 573 -8.13 -60.54 34.24
C ASP A 573 -6.84 -60.91 35.00
N ASN A 574 -5.76 -60.12 34.86
CA ASN A 574 -4.49 -60.39 35.53
C ASN A 574 -4.42 -59.88 36.99
N LEU A 575 -5.35 -59.02 37.41
CA LEU A 575 -5.39 -58.51 38.80
C LEU A 575 -6.24 -59.38 39.73
N ARG A 576 -7.11 -60.24 39.18
CA ARG A 576 -7.88 -61.23 39.95
C ARG A 576 -7.18 -62.59 40.09
N SER A 577 -6.05 -62.81 39.42
CA SER A 577 -5.26 -64.04 39.55
C SER A 577 -4.19 -63.98 40.65
N TYR A 578 -4.12 -62.89 41.43
CA TYR A 578 -3.11 -62.69 42.48
C TYR A 578 -3.69 -62.44 43.89
N PHE A 579 -5.00 -62.60 44.11
CA PHE A 579 -5.60 -62.63 45.44
C PHE A 579 -6.55 -63.80 45.61
#